data_AF-A0A8S3VCX7-F1
#
_entry.id   AF-A0A8S3VCX7-F1
#
_cell.length_a   1.000
_cell.length_b   1.000
_cell.length_c   1.000
_cell.angle_alpha   90.00
_cell.angle_beta   90.00
_cell.angle_gamma   90.00
#
_symmetry.space_group_name_H-M   'P 1'
#
loop_
_entity.id
_entity.type
_entity.pdbx_description
1 polymer ?
#
loop_
_entity_poly.entity_id
_entity_poly.type
_entity_poly.pdbx_seq_one_letter_code
_entity_poly.pdbx_strand_id
1 'polypeptide(L)'
;MSEAWKYPEVYVKLTDNVFDGILMEKNPKKDMKKAQELINNVYKRKLYKRVYETPPVKKVQEKGEDLENLLLQTELTEDDFAVQKVTYSYGKGTDNPITSVYFYTKDNDTDCFPSTTSKKTSLFLPETFQEEILRVYSKNDEKIEILKKETTECLRQVELYSVNDSATKQEHREILPAETGN
;
A
#
# COMPACT_ATOMS: atom_id res chain seq x y z
N MET A 1 -6.64 -9.86 23.44
CA MET A 1 -5.89 -10.21 22.21
C MET A 1 -4.77 -9.23 21.94
N SER A 2 -5.02 -7.91 21.93
CA SER A 2 -4.04 -6.86 21.64
C SER A 2 -2.76 -6.89 22.49
N GLU A 3 -2.81 -7.41 23.72
CA GLU A 3 -1.66 -7.46 24.63
C GLU A 3 -0.89 -8.79 24.61
N ALA A 4 -1.33 -9.77 23.83
CA ALA A 4 -0.77 -11.13 23.85
C ALA A 4 0.73 -11.16 23.48
N TRP A 5 1.20 -10.24 22.63
CA TRP A 5 2.61 -10.14 22.22
C TRP A 5 3.57 -9.83 23.38
N LYS A 6 3.07 -9.26 24.49
CA LYS A 6 3.88 -8.97 25.68
C LYS A 6 4.27 -10.25 26.46
N TYR A 7 3.55 -11.36 26.23
CA TYR A 7 3.62 -12.57 27.02
C TYR A 7 3.75 -13.80 26.09
N PRO A 8 4.96 -14.36 25.91
CA PRO A 8 5.21 -15.46 24.98
C PRO A 8 4.28 -16.67 25.17
N GLU A 9 3.97 -17.02 26.41
CA GLU A 9 3.09 -18.12 26.79
C GLU A 9 1.62 -17.92 26.36
N VAL A 10 1.20 -16.67 26.20
CA VAL A 10 -0.12 -16.30 25.68
C VAL A 10 -0.07 -16.20 24.16
N TYR A 11 0.99 -15.60 23.61
CA TYR A 11 1.16 -15.40 22.17
C TYR A 11 1.16 -16.73 21.40
N VAL A 12 1.84 -17.76 21.90
CA VAL A 12 1.87 -19.10 21.27
C VAL A 12 0.46 -19.71 21.14
N LYS A 13 -0.48 -19.33 22.01
CA LYS A 13 -1.87 -19.81 21.96
C LYS A 13 -2.76 -18.96 21.06
N LEU A 14 -2.31 -17.76 20.66
CA LEU A 14 -3.04 -16.87 19.77
C LEU A 14 -2.90 -17.37 18.33
N THR A 15 -3.85 -18.21 17.93
CA THR A 15 -3.91 -18.84 16.60
C THR A 15 -5.24 -18.49 15.92
N ASP A 16 -5.42 -18.91 14.68
CA ASP A 16 -6.66 -18.70 13.91
C ASP A 16 -7.93 -19.24 14.60
N ASN A 17 -7.76 -20.13 15.59
CA ASN A 17 -8.85 -20.61 16.46
C ASN A 17 -9.57 -19.47 17.22
N VAL A 18 -9.01 -18.25 17.26
CA VAL A 18 -9.73 -17.08 17.76
C VAL A 18 -11.05 -16.83 17.04
N PHE A 19 -11.14 -17.12 15.73
CA PHE A 19 -12.38 -16.96 14.97
C PHE A 19 -13.47 -17.91 15.48
N ASP A 20 -13.12 -19.17 15.67
CA ASP A 20 -14.02 -20.19 16.23
C ASP A 20 -14.41 -19.84 17.66
N GLY A 21 -13.45 -19.40 18.49
CA GLY A 21 -13.71 -18.93 19.85
C GLY A 21 -14.71 -17.76 19.88
N ILE A 22 -14.63 -16.81 18.95
CA ILE A 22 -15.59 -15.72 18.84
C ILE A 22 -16.98 -16.25 18.44
N LEU A 23 -17.05 -17.15 17.45
CA LEU A 23 -18.31 -17.70 16.95
C LEU A 23 -19.03 -18.62 17.95
N MET A 24 -18.28 -19.40 18.73
CA MET A 24 -18.81 -20.40 19.66
C MET A 24 -19.23 -19.83 21.03
N GLU A 25 -18.92 -18.55 21.32
CA GLU A 25 -19.32 -17.91 22.57
C GLU A 25 -20.85 -17.79 22.68
N LYS A 26 -21.40 -18.37 23.75
CA LYS A 26 -22.85 -18.49 23.97
C LYS A 26 -23.46 -17.25 24.60
N ASN A 27 -22.69 -16.51 25.40
CA ASN A 27 -23.15 -15.30 26.09
C ASN A 27 -22.30 -14.07 25.69
N PRO A 28 -22.31 -13.68 24.41
CA PRO A 28 -21.47 -12.60 23.92
C PRO A 28 -21.94 -11.23 24.45
N LYS A 29 -20.98 -10.44 24.93
CA LYS A 29 -21.17 -9.00 25.18
C LYS A 29 -21.53 -8.28 23.87
N LYS A 30 -22.05 -7.05 23.97
CA LYS A 30 -22.49 -6.25 22.79
C LYS A 30 -21.44 -6.19 21.67
N ASP A 31 -20.19 -5.90 22.01
CA ASP A 31 -19.11 -5.77 21.02
C ASP A 31 -18.72 -7.12 20.41
N MET A 32 -18.86 -8.21 21.19
CA MET A 32 -18.61 -9.56 20.69
C MET A 32 -19.71 -10.01 19.72
N LYS A 33 -20.96 -9.58 19.90
CA LYS A 33 -22.03 -9.81 18.91
C LYS A 33 -21.72 -9.14 17.58
N LYS A 34 -21.19 -7.90 17.59
CA LYS A 34 -20.74 -7.22 16.36
C LYS A 34 -19.64 -8.01 15.65
N ALA A 35 -18.66 -8.51 16.41
CA ALA A 35 -17.59 -9.35 15.85
C ALA A 35 -18.13 -10.66 15.24
N GLN A 36 -19.04 -11.34 15.94
CA GLN A 36 -19.73 -12.54 15.43
C GLN A 36 -20.49 -12.24 14.13
N GLU A 37 -21.19 -11.11 14.05
CA GLU A 37 -21.92 -10.70 12.86
C GLU A 37 -20.98 -10.44 11.67
N LEU A 38 -19.88 -9.71 11.88
CA LEU A 38 -18.87 -9.47 10.85
C LEU A 38 -18.27 -10.79 10.31
N ILE A 39 -17.89 -11.71 11.20
CA ILE A 39 -17.35 -13.02 10.79
C ILE A 39 -18.41 -13.81 10.02
N ASN A 40 -19.67 -13.84 10.49
CA ASN A 40 -20.76 -14.50 9.79
C ASN A 40 -21.02 -13.89 8.40
N ASN A 41 -20.86 -12.58 8.25
CA ASN A 41 -20.98 -11.91 6.95
C ASN A 41 -19.88 -12.38 5.98
N VAL A 42 -18.65 -12.62 6.46
CA VAL A 42 -17.58 -13.23 5.65
C VAL A 42 -17.99 -14.63 5.16
N TYR A 43 -18.46 -15.49 6.06
CA TYR A 43 -18.93 -16.85 5.71
C TYR A 43 -20.10 -16.85 4.73
N LYS A 44 -21.02 -15.89 4.88
CA LYS A 44 -22.18 -15.70 3.98
C LYS A 44 -21.83 -14.92 2.70
N ARG A 45 -20.56 -14.57 2.49
CA ARG A 45 -20.06 -13.74 1.38
C ARG A 45 -20.76 -12.36 1.26
N LYS A 46 -21.31 -11.85 2.37
CA LYS A 46 -21.85 -10.49 2.51
C LYS A 46 -20.71 -9.51 2.80
N LEU A 47 -19.80 -9.38 1.83
CA LEU A 47 -18.62 -8.53 1.93
C LEU A 47 -18.93 -7.10 1.51
N TYR A 48 -18.19 -6.15 2.08
CA TYR A 48 -18.17 -4.76 1.60
C TYR A 48 -17.82 -4.71 0.11
N LYS A 49 -18.50 -3.83 -0.61
CA LYS A 49 -18.40 -3.74 -2.07
C LYS A 49 -17.37 -2.70 -2.45
N ARG A 50 -16.40 -3.07 -3.29
CA ARG A 50 -15.45 -2.09 -3.83
C ARG A 50 -16.19 -1.14 -4.79
N VAL A 51 -16.20 0.14 -4.46
CA VAL A 51 -16.88 1.19 -5.22
C VAL A 51 -15.90 1.93 -6.14
N TYR A 52 -14.68 2.15 -5.66
CA TYR A 52 -13.66 2.87 -6.41
C TYR A 52 -12.27 2.27 -6.17
N GLU A 53 -11.41 2.39 -7.18
CA GLU A 53 -9.99 2.07 -7.13
C GLU A 53 -9.23 3.07 -7.99
N THR A 54 -8.20 3.72 -7.44
CA THR A 54 -7.32 4.58 -8.23
C THR A 54 -6.42 3.73 -9.13
N PRO A 55 -5.93 4.27 -10.27
CA PRO A 55 -4.75 3.67 -10.90
C PRO A 55 -3.57 3.63 -9.91
N PRO A 56 -2.60 2.72 -10.07
CA PRO A 56 -1.37 2.74 -9.29
C PRO A 56 -0.63 4.06 -9.49
N VAL A 57 -0.24 4.67 -8.38
CA VAL A 57 0.55 5.92 -8.37
C VAL A 57 1.83 5.71 -7.58
N LYS A 58 2.92 6.41 -7.93
CA LYS A 58 4.21 6.24 -7.21
C LYS A 58 4.09 6.57 -5.72
N LYS A 59 3.25 7.55 -5.39
CA LYS A 59 2.94 7.96 -4.02
C LYS A 59 1.60 8.68 -3.99
N VAL A 60 0.75 8.32 -3.05
CA VAL A 60 -0.38 9.12 -2.62
C VAL A 60 0.15 10.13 -1.63
N GLN A 61 0.26 11.41 -2.04
CA GLN A 61 0.51 12.49 -1.09
C GLN A 61 -0.81 13.21 -0.82
N GLU A 62 -1.35 13.00 0.37
CA GLU A 62 -2.47 13.78 0.91
C GLU A 62 -1.95 15.18 1.27
N LYS A 63 -1.73 16.05 0.28
CA LYS A 63 -1.53 17.48 0.52
C LYS A 63 -2.88 18.09 0.91
N GLY A 64 -3.27 17.93 2.16
CA GLY A 64 -4.56 18.39 2.67
C GLY A 64 -5.15 17.41 3.68
N GLU A 65 -6.47 17.25 3.63
CA GLU A 65 -7.21 16.25 4.39
C GLU A 65 -7.27 14.91 3.63
N ASP A 66 -7.08 13.81 4.33
CA ASP A 66 -7.21 12.46 3.78
C ASP A 66 -8.59 12.25 3.14
N LEU A 67 -8.67 11.37 2.13
CA LEU A 67 -9.93 11.07 1.44
C LEU A 67 -11.06 10.67 2.40
N GLU A 68 -10.72 9.98 3.49
CA GLU A 68 -11.68 9.65 4.55
C GLU A 68 -12.30 10.91 5.19
N ASN A 69 -11.47 11.89 5.53
CA ASN A 69 -11.95 13.15 6.14
C ASN A 69 -12.81 13.96 5.19
N LEU A 70 -12.44 14.02 3.91
CA LEU A 70 -13.24 14.70 2.88
C LEU A 70 -14.61 14.03 2.70
N LEU A 71 -14.67 12.70 2.72
CA LEU A 71 -15.92 11.96 2.65
C LEU A 71 -16.80 12.20 3.88
N LEU A 72 -16.21 12.36 5.07
CA LEU A 72 -16.94 12.66 6.31
C LEU A 72 -17.50 14.09 6.37
N GLN A 73 -17.07 14.99 5.49
CA GLN A 73 -17.67 16.33 5.34
C GLN A 73 -18.95 16.32 4.49
N THR A 74 -19.30 15.17 3.91
CA THR A 74 -20.52 14.98 3.11
C THR A 74 -21.66 14.43 3.97
N GLU A 75 -22.70 13.86 3.35
CA GLU A 75 -23.78 13.15 4.04
C GLU A 75 -23.42 11.71 4.49
N LEU A 76 -22.18 11.28 4.22
CA LEU A 76 -21.67 9.97 4.58
C LEU A 76 -21.10 9.94 6.00
N THR A 77 -21.16 8.77 6.63
CA THR A 77 -20.62 8.51 7.96
C THR A 77 -19.57 7.40 7.91
N GLU A 78 -18.78 7.26 8.98
CA GLU A 78 -17.77 6.18 9.10
C GLU A 78 -18.36 4.77 8.95
N ASP A 79 -19.65 4.60 9.26
CA ASP A 79 -20.37 3.32 9.13
C ASP A 79 -20.77 3.00 7.68
N ASP A 80 -20.67 3.96 6.76
CA ASP A 80 -21.10 3.79 5.37
C ASP A 80 -19.99 3.29 4.44
N PHE A 81 -18.73 3.59 4.76
CA PHE A 81 -17.59 3.29 3.87
C PHE A 81 -16.33 2.86 4.61
N ALA A 82 -15.34 2.37 3.86
CA ALA A 82 -13.97 2.17 4.31
C ALA A 82 -13.02 2.58 3.17
N VAL A 83 -11.98 3.34 3.48
CA VAL A 83 -10.90 3.62 2.54
C VAL A 83 -9.70 2.77 2.92
N GLN A 84 -9.02 2.22 1.91
CA GLN A 84 -7.84 1.39 2.09
C GLN A 84 -6.73 1.91 1.18
N LYS A 85 -5.63 2.34 1.78
CA LYS A 85 -4.37 2.60 1.10
C LYS A 85 -3.54 1.32 1.03
N VAL A 86 -3.25 0.85 -0.18
CA VAL A 86 -2.49 -0.37 -0.44
C VAL A 86 -1.17 -0.01 -1.11
N THR A 87 -0.05 -0.38 -0.50
CA THR A 87 1.29 -0.15 -1.03
C THR A 87 1.85 -1.44 -1.59
N TYR A 88 2.26 -1.43 -2.86
CA TYR A 88 3.01 -2.50 -3.50
C TYR A 88 4.46 -2.05 -3.63
N SER A 89 5.39 -2.87 -3.15
CA SER A 89 6.83 -2.61 -3.31
C SER A 89 7.61 -3.90 -3.52
N TYR A 90 8.85 -3.77 -3.96
CA TYR A 90 9.78 -4.89 -4.11
C TYR A 90 10.47 -5.28 -2.79
N GLY A 91 9.83 -4.99 -1.64
CA GLY A 91 10.34 -5.32 -0.31
C GLY A 91 11.38 -4.35 0.24
N LYS A 92 11.74 -3.30 -0.53
CA LYS A 92 12.66 -2.24 -0.10
C LYS A 92 12.11 -0.83 -0.34
N GLY A 93 10.81 -0.66 -0.13
CA GLY A 93 10.13 0.61 -0.36
C GLY A 93 10.35 1.10 -1.79
N THR A 94 10.71 2.39 -1.96
CA THR A 94 10.97 3.00 -3.28
C THR A 94 12.28 2.58 -3.93
N ASP A 95 13.17 1.91 -3.20
CA ASP A 95 14.49 1.54 -3.67
C ASP A 95 14.47 0.25 -4.48
N ASN A 96 15.34 0.16 -5.49
CA ASN A 96 15.59 -1.09 -6.18
C ASN A 96 16.35 -2.07 -5.25
N PRO A 97 15.75 -3.20 -4.83
CA PRO A 97 16.43 -4.14 -3.92
C PRO A 97 17.69 -4.76 -4.53
N ILE A 98 17.78 -4.86 -5.85
CA ILE A 98 18.94 -5.43 -6.55
C ILE A 98 20.22 -4.62 -6.28
N THR A 99 20.10 -3.32 -6.00
CA THR A 99 21.26 -2.49 -5.60
C THR A 99 21.90 -2.94 -4.30
N SER A 100 21.20 -3.74 -3.48
CA SER A 100 21.69 -4.30 -2.21
C SER A 100 22.15 -5.76 -2.33
N VAL A 101 22.18 -6.30 -3.56
CA VAL A 101 22.64 -7.66 -3.84
C VAL A 101 24.05 -7.60 -4.44
N TYR A 102 24.92 -8.47 -3.91
CA TYR A 102 26.26 -8.69 -4.44
C TYR A 102 26.27 -9.91 -5.35
N PHE A 103 27.03 -9.81 -6.44
CA PHE A 103 27.22 -10.85 -7.44
C PHE A 103 28.69 -11.28 -7.50
N TYR A 104 28.94 -12.46 -8.02
CA TYR A 104 30.27 -12.99 -8.34
C TYR A 104 30.24 -13.61 -9.74
N THR A 105 31.39 -13.86 -10.35
CA THR A 105 31.47 -14.54 -11.65
C THR A 105 31.90 -15.99 -11.46
N LYS A 106 31.56 -16.86 -12.42
CA LYS A 106 32.02 -18.26 -12.38
C LYS A 106 33.55 -18.38 -12.32
N ASP A 107 34.25 -17.44 -12.94
CA ASP A 107 35.71 -17.44 -13.06
C ASP A 107 36.42 -16.85 -11.82
N ASN A 108 35.69 -16.13 -10.96
CA ASN A 108 36.19 -15.62 -9.67
C ASN A 108 35.03 -15.57 -8.66
N ASP A 109 34.95 -16.60 -7.82
CA ASP A 109 33.91 -16.79 -6.80
C ASP A 109 34.32 -16.26 -5.41
N THR A 110 35.57 -15.82 -5.25
CA THR A 110 36.09 -15.25 -4.00
C THR A 110 35.87 -13.75 -3.87
N ASP A 111 35.73 -13.04 -5.00
CA ASP A 111 35.45 -11.61 -5.03
C ASP A 111 33.98 -11.37 -5.39
N CYS A 112 33.35 -10.42 -4.68
CA CYS A 112 31.99 -10.00 -4.97
C CYS A 112 31.94 -8.52 -5.37
N PHE A 113 30.97 -8.16 -6.19
CA PHE A 113 30.73 -6.79 -6.64
C PHE A 113 29.24 -6.45 -6.54
N PRO A 114 28.88 -5.18 -6.26
CA PRO A 114 27.49 -4.77 -6.20
C PRO A 114 26.85 -4.89 -7.58
N SER A 115 25.53 -5.11 -7.62
CA SER A 115 24.82 -5.10 -8.89
C SER A 115 25.03 -3.80 -9.65
N THR A 116 25.69 -3.87 -10.79
CA THR A 116 25.84 -2.72 -11.70
C THR A 116 24.62 -2.59 -12.60
N THR A 117 23.41 -2.76 -12.04
CA THR A 117 22.12 -2.51 -12.73
C THR A 117 22.01 -1.02 -13.06
N SER A 118 22.82 -0.61 -14.03
CA SER A 118 22.61 0.55 -14.87
C SER A 118 21.66 0.13 -15.98
N LYS A 119 21.10 1.12 -16.71
CA LYS A 119 20.22 0.98 -17.88
C LYS A 119 20.71 0.00 -19.00
N LYS A 120 21.86 -0.66 -18.82
CA LYS A 120 22.50 -1.59 -19.76
C LYS A 120 21.99 -3.03 -19.69
N THR A 121 21.25 -3.44 -18.64
CA THR A 121 20.86 -4.87 -18.48
C THR A 121 19.51 -5.22 -19.10
N SER A 122 18.54 -4.30 -19.18
CA SER A 122 17.28 -4.48 -19.91
C SER A 122 16.48 -3.17 -19.96
N LEU A 123 15.88 -2.86 -21.12
CA LEU A 123 14.95 -1.73 -21.29
C LEU A 123 13.57 -1.98 -20.68
N PHE A 124 13.30 -3.21 -20.21
CA PHE A 124 12.01 -3.63 -19.66
C PHE A 124 11.99 -3.69 -18.13
N LEU A 125 12.99 -3.10 -17.46
CA LEU A 125 13.00 -3.04 -16.01
C LEU A 125 12.03 -1.95 -15.50
N PRO A 126 11.36 -2.19 -14.36
CA PRO A 126 10.58 -1.15 -13.70
C PRO A 126 11.45 0.07 -13.37
N GLU A 127 10.96 1.27 -13.68
CA GLU A 127 11.58 2.52 -13.22
C GLU A 127 11.19 2.86 -11.77
N THR A 128 10.09 2.27 -11.29
CA THR A 128 9.53 2.48 -9.96
C THR A 128 9.42 1.16 -9.21
N PHE A 129 9.88 1.16 -7.96
CA PHE A 129 9.89 -0.04 -7.09
C PHE A 129 8.86 0.00 -5.98
N GLN A 130 8.10 1.09 -5.89
CA GLN A 130 6.93 1.23 -5.04
C GLN A 130 5.81 1.98 -5.77
N GLU A 131 4.59 1.50 -5.56
CA GLU A 131 3.36 2.13 -6.00
C GLU A 131 2.29 1.98 -4.92
N GLU A 132 1.29 2.85 -4.96
CA GLU A 132 0.19 2.91 -4.02
C GLU A 132 -1.14 2.96 -4.78
N ILE A 133 -2.15 2.32 -4.20
CA ILE A 133 -3.52 2.28 -4.71
C ILE A 133 -4.45 2.67 -3.55
N LEU A 134 -5.36 3.61 -3.79
CA LEU A 134 -6.48 3.87 -2.90
C LEU A 134 -7.70 3.06 -3.37
N ARG A 135 -8.31 2.33 -2.44
CA ARG A 135 -9.55 1.58 -2.66
C ARG A 135 -10.62 2.09 -1.71
N VAL A 136 -11.80 2.34 -2.25
CA VAL A 136 -12.98 2.72 -1.45
C VAL A 136 -14.00 1.60 -1.50
N TYR A 137 -14.47 1.20 -0.33
CA TYR A 137 -15.47 0.15 -0.15
C TYR A 137 -16.74 0.74 0.47
N SER A 138 -17.90 0.31 -0.01
CA SER A 138 -19.17 0.56 0.67
C SER A 138 -19.46 -0.54 1.68
N LYS A 139 -19.83 -0.11 2.89
CA LYS A 139 -20.39 -0.97 3.94
C LYS A 139 -21.91 -1.12 3.80
N ASN A 140 -22.56 -0.18 3.10
CA ASN A 140 -23.99 -0.15 2.85
C ASN A 140 -24.30 -0.16 1.34
N ASP A 141 -24.97 -1.20 0.85
CA ASP A 141 -25.30 -1.35 -0.56
C ASP A 141 -26.19 -0.21 -1.09
N GLU A 142 -27.05 0.38 -0.26
CA GLU A 142 -27.98 1.45 -0.66
C GLU A 142 -27.26 2.77 -0.94
N LYS A 143 -26.10 3.00 -0.32
CA LYS A 143 -25.32 4.23 -0.47
C LYS A 143 -24.21 4.14 -1.51
N ILE A 144 -24.12 3.06 -2.27
CA ILE A 144 -23.06 2.85 -3.27
C ILE A 144 -22.99 4.01 -4.28
N GLU A 145 -24.12 4.44 -4.83
CA GLU A 145 -24.13 5.49 -5.86
C GLU A 145 -23.72 6.86 -5.31
N ILE A 146 -24.19 7.19 -4.10
CA ILE A 146 -23.79 8.42 -3.39
C ILE A 146 -22.29 8.36 -3.08
N LEU A 147 -21.82 7.26 -2.48
CA LEU A 147 -20.40 7.07 -2.15
C LEU A 147 -19.51 7.17 -3.39
N LYS A 148 -19.93 6.59 -4.52
CA LYS A 148 -19.19 6.67 -5.77
C LYS A 148 -19.07 8.10 -6.29
N LYS A 149 -20.17 8.85 -6.25
CA LYS A 149 -20.23 10.25 -6.67
C LYS A 149 -19.34 11.11 -5.78
N GLU A 150 -19.52 11.04 -4.47
CA GLU A 150 -18.75 11.85 -3.50
C GLU A 150 -17.27 11.48 -3.54
N THR A 151 -16.92 10.19 -3.63
CA THR A 151 -15.52 9.75 -3.80
C THR A 151 -14.89 10.39 -5.04
N THR A 152 -15.61 10.41 -6.16
CA THR A 152 -15.08 10.99 -7.41
C THR A 152 -14.87 12.50 -7.27
N GLU A 153 -15.75 13.21 -6.55
CA GLU A 153 -15.61 14.65 -6.31
C GLU A 153 -14.47 14.96 -5.33
N CYS A 154 -14.42 14.27 -4.19
CA CYS A 154 -13.34 14.42 -3.21
C CYS A 154 -11.97 14.10 -3.81
N LEU A 155 -11.87 13.10 -4.69
CA LEU A 155 -10.63 12.77 -5.39
C LEU A 155 -10.13 13.86 -6.33
N ARG A 156 -10.97 14.79 -6.78
CA ARG A 156 -10.48 15.98 -7.53
C ARG A 156 -9.71 16.95 -6.63
N GLN A 157 -9.96 16.90 -5.33
CA GLN A 157 -9.30 17.73 -4.31
C GLN A 157 -8.07 17.04 -3.74
N VAL A 158 -7.94 15.72 -3.92
CA VAL A 158 -6.76 14.94 -3.53
C VAL A 158 -5.74 14.96 -4.67
N GLU A 159 -4.55 15.49 -4.40
CA GLU A 159 -3.43 15.47 -5.33
C GLU A 159 -2.83 14.06 -5.47
N LEU A 160 -3.24 13.31 -6.49
CA LEU A 160 -2.60 12.05 -6.87
C LEU A 160 -1.52 12.33 -7.93
N TYR A 161 -0.24 12.16 -7.60
CA TYR A 161 0.85 12.38 -8.55
C TYR A 161 1.62 11.10 -8.86
N SER A 162 1.99 10.96 -10.13
CA SER A 162 3.25 10.31 -10.47
C SER A 162 4.37 11.26 -10.03
N VAL A 163 5.27 10.83 -9.14
CA VAL A 163 6.51 11.59 -8.88
C VAL A 163 7.37 11.52 -10.13
N ASN A 164 7.10 12.42 -11.07
CA ASN A 164 8.03 12.91 -12.06
C ASN A 164 8.10 14.42 -11.85
N ASP A 165 8.64 14.84 -10.71
CA ASP A 165 9.29 16.14 -10.61
C ASP A 165 10.13 16.18 -9.33
N SER A 166 11.37 15.72 -9.46
CA SER A 166 12.46 16.12 -8.59
C SER A 166 13.70 16.26 -9.45
N ALA A 167 14.05 17.52 -9.74
CA ALA A 167 15.34 18.00 -10.21
C ALA A 167 15.73 17.77 -11.67
N THR A 168 15.15 18.58 -12.57
CA THR A 168 16.00 19.32 -13.53
C THR A 168 16.71 20.43 -12.75
N LYS A 169 17.79 20.08 -12.04
CA LYS A 169 18.82 21.05 -11.61
C LYS A 169 20.19 20.47 -11.96
N GLN A 170 20.74 21.08 -13.00
CA GLN A 170 22.14 21.16 -13.43
C GLN A 170 23.17 20.55 -12.47
N GLU A 171 23.96 19.62 -12.99
CA GLU A 171 25.41 19.73 -12.86
C GLU A 171 26.00 19.90 -14.27
N HIS A 172 26.59 21.07 -14.48
CA HIS A 172 27.67 21.26 -15.44
C HIS A 172 28.67 20.11 -15.26
N ARG A 173 28.84 19.27 -16.29
CA ARG A 173 30.17 18.75 -16.60
C ARG A 173 30.68 19.55 -17.78
N GLU A 174 31.60 20.46 -17.47
CA GLU A 174 32.53 21.00 -18.45
C GLU A 174 33.07 19.85 -19.30
N ILE A 175 32.93 20.02 -20.61
CA ILE A 175 33.68 19.23 -21.57
C ILE A 175 35.13 19.71 -21.41
N LEU A 176 35.93 18.97 -20.63
CA LEU A 176 37.38 19.11 -20.68
C LEU A 176 37.81 18.80 -22.12
N PRO A 177 38.58 19.68 -22.79
CA PRO A 177 39.08 19.38 -24.13
C PRO A 177 40.00 18.16 -24.06
N ALA A 178 39.91 17.32 -25.08
CA ALA A 178 40.81 16.19 -25.26
C ALA A 178 42.25 16.71 -25.33
N GLU A 179 43.07 16.33 -24.35
CA GLU A 179 44.52 16.41 -24.48
C GLU A 179 44.93 15.40 -25.55
N THR A 180 45.26 15.92 -26.74
CA THR A 180 45.98 15.16 -27.76
C THR A 180 47.42 14.97 -27.28
N GLY A 181 47.70 13.81 -26.71
CA GLY A 181 49.04 13.33 -26.36
C GLY A 181 49.46 12.16 -27.24
N ASN A 182 50.02 12.50 -28.41
CA ASN A 182 51.15 11.87 -29.13
C ASN A 182 51.11 12.24 -30.61
#